data_AF-A0A2S3W0S1-F1
#
_entry.id   AF-A0A2S3W0S1-F1
#
_cell.length_a   1.000
_cell.length_b   1.000
_cell.length_c   1.000
_cell.angle_alpha   90.00
_cell.angle_beta   90.00
_cell.angle_gamma   90.00
#
_symmetry.space_group_name_H-M   'P 1'
#
loop_
_entity.id
_entity.type
_entity.pdbx_description
1 polymer ?
#
loop_
_entity_poly.entity_id
_entity_poly.type
_entity_poly.pdbx_seq_one_letter_code
_entity_poly.pdbx_strand_id
1 'polypeptide(L)'
;MTPQPAPGGFGNILRGMLLLGRGRLTGLVYFGNTADAVLTALAPRIALWLVGGLLTMAHAPDATSATRWLFSLCMILLPAIVTHALAQRWGRSALWCRYIAAAWWTDWLSPFVMLGVALLMALGAPALLETTYGGLIINGVGFAYSLWMTWFIARVGLALGGGRAMLLVGAVLLSLTLLAGITALLPPHYMPWHDFMALPGASSAPHH
;
A
#
# COMPACT_ATOMS: atom_id res chain seq x y z
N MET A 1 -2.98 36.85 -4.11
CA MET A 1 -3.93 35.88 -4.69
C MET A 1 -3.15 34.64 -5.09
N THR A 2 -3.16 33.58 -4.27
CA THR A 2 -2.60 32.28 -4.65
C THR A 2 -3.59 31.60 -5.60
N PRO A 3 -3.17 31.12 -6.78
CA PRO A 3 -4.07 30.45 -7.70
C PRO A 3 -4.66 29.20 -7.02
N GLN A 4 -5.98 29.13 -6.92
CA GLN A 4 -6.66 27.88 -6.60
C GLN A 4 -6.27 26.85 -7.66
N PRO A 5 -5.73 25.67 -7.30
CA PRO A 5 -5.46 24.63 -8.27
C PRO A 5 -6.77 24.21 -8.93
N ALA A 6 -6.78 24.19 -10.27
CA ALA A 6 -7.92 23.76 -11.07
C ALA A 6 -8.40 22.35 -10.62
N PRO A 7 -9.72 22.11 -10.60
CA PRO A 7 -10.29 20.87 -10.10
C PRO A 7 -9.87 19.67 -10.98
N GLY A 8 -9.37 18.62 -10.34
CA GLY A 8 -9.56 17.24 -10.82
C GLY A 8 -8.57 16.64 -11.83
N GLY A 9 -7.53 17.35 -12.28
CA GLY A 9 -6.56 16.76 -13.22
C GLY A 9 -5.60 15.74 -12.56
N PHE A 10 -5.38 14.59 -13.21
CA PHE A 10 -4.40 13.57 -12.76
C PHE A 10 -2.99 14.15 -12.53
N GLY A 11 -2.58 15.16 -13.31
CA GLY A 11 -1.31 15.87 -13.11
C GLY A 11 -1.20 16.59 -11.76
N ASN A 12 -2.30 17.11 -11.22
CA ASN A 12 -2.33 17.71 -9.89
C ASN A 12 -2.19 16.63 -8.79
N ILE A 13 -2.80 15.47 -8.99
CA ILE A 13 -2.66 14.31 -8.09
C ILE A 13 -1.19 13.85 -8.04
N LEU A 14 -0.54 13.68 -9.20
CA LEU A 14 0.88 13.33 -9.28
C LEU A 14 1.77 14.37 -8.58
N ARG A 15 1.49 15.66 -8.78
CA ARG A 15 2.20 16.73 -8.08
C ARG A 15 2.00 16.65 -6.57
N GLY A 16 0.78 16.37 -6.12
CA GLY A 16 0.44 16.13 -4.72
C GLY A 16 1.21 14.95 -4.14
N MET A 17 1.26 13.82 -4.85
CA MET A 17 2.03 12.64 -4.47
C MET A 17 3.52 12.98 -4.30
N LEU A 18 4.14 13.60 -5.30
CA LEU A 18 5.58 13.92 -5.25
C LEU A 18 5.91 14.89 -4.11
N LEU A 19 5.04 15.86 -3.84
CA LEU A 19 5.21 16.78 -2.72
C LEU A 19 5.09 16.05 -1.38
N LEU A 20 4.08 15.20 -1.20
CA LEU A 20 3.91 14.39 0.01
C LEU A 20 5.05 13.39 0.20
N GLY A 21 5.50 12.75 -0.87
CA GLY A 21 6.61 11.80 -0.85
C GLY A 21 7.96 12.44 -0.52
N ARG A 22 8.06 13.77 -0.61
CA ARG A 22 9.21 14.56 -0.15
C ARG A 22 8.99 15.19 1.23
N GLY A 23 7.90 14.85 1.93
CA GLY A 23 7.58 15.37 3.26
C GLY A 23 7.00 16.79 3.25
N ARG A 24 6.47 17.27 2.11
CA ARG A 24 5.86 18.61 2.02
C ARG A 24 4.35 18.54 2.20
N LEU A 25 3.87 19.10 3.30
CA LEU A 25 2.44 19.17 3.65
C LEU A 25 1.57 19.90 2.61
N THR A 26 2.14 20.80 1.81
CA THR A 26 1.45 21.47 0.69
C THR A 26 0.90 20.51 -0.35
N GLY A 27 1.43 19.28 -0.42
CA GLY A 27 0.89 18.23 -1.29
C GLY A 27 -0.57 17.86 -1.00
N LEU A 28 -1.04 17.99 0.25
CA LEU A 28 -2.42 17.66 0.62
C LEU A 28 -3.47 18.54 -0.06
N VAL A 29 -3.11 19.78 -0.42
CA VAL A 29 -4.03 20.74 -1.06
C VAL A 29 -4.49 20.25 -2.44
N TYR A 30 -3.69 19.39 -3.08
CA TYR A 30 -4.00 18.83 -4.39
C TYR A 30 -4.99 17.64 -4.35
N PHE A 31 -5.33 17.14 -3.16
CA PHE A 31 -6.30 16.06 -3.00
C PHE A 31 -7.67 16.60 -2.61
N GLY A 32 -8.71 16.15 -3.31
CA GLY A 32 -10.09 16.51 -3.02
C GLY A 32 -10.56 15.94 -1.68
N ASN A 33 -11.44 16.67 -0.99
CA ASN A 33 -12.08 16.21 0.26
C ASN A 33 -13.51 15.70 0.00
N THR A 34 -13.69 14.92 -1.05
CA THR A 34 -14.99 14.42 -1.52
C THR A 34 -14.95 12.90 -1.67
N ALA A 35 -16.13 12.26 -1.67
CA ALA A 35 -16.23 10.82 -1.94
C ALA A 35 -15.68 10.46 -3.33
N ASP A 36 -15.89 11.30 -4.33
CA ASP A 36 -15.35 11.10 -5.68
C ASP A 36 -13.82 11.05 -5.70
N ALA A 37 -13.14 11.86 -4.88
CA ALA A 37 -11.69 11.82 -4.75
C ALA A 37 -11.20 10.49 -4.13
N VAL A 38 -11.98 9.91 -3.23
CA VAL A 38 -11.71 8.59 -2.64
C VAL A 38 -11.95 7.48 -3.67
N LEU A 39 -13.06 7.54 -4.41
CA LEU A 39 -13.40 6.57 -5.45
C LEU A 39 -12.38 6.59 -6.61
N THR A 40 -11.92 7.77 -7.02
CA THR A 40 -10.87 7.91 -8.06
C THR A 40 -9.53 7.37 -7.60
N ALA A 41 -9.18 7.50 -6.32
CA ALA A 41 -7.98 6.88 -5.74
C ALA A 41 -8.13 5.35 -5.63
N LEU A 42 -9.34 4.85 -5.39
CA LEU A 42 -9.65 3.44 -5.23
C LEU A 42 -9.76 2.71 -6.58
N ALA A 43 -10.24 3.38 -7.62
CA ALA A 43 -10.54 2.78 -8.92
C ALA A 43 -9.36 2.03 -9.55
N PRO A 44 -8.11 2.56 -9.59
CA PRO A 44 -6.96 1.82 -10.10
C PRO A 44 -6.67 0.55 -9.29
N ARG A 45 -6.84 0.62 -7.97
CA ARG A 45 -6.57 -0.49 -7.05
C ARG A 45 -7.59 -1.61 -7.24
N ILE A 46 -8.88 -1.26 -7.36
CA ILE A 46 -9.94 -2.21 -7.68
C ILE A 46 -9.75 -2.80 -9.07
N ALA A 47 -9.43 -1.99 -10.09
CA ALA A 47 -9.22 -2.48 -11.45
C ALA A 47 -8.07 -3.48 -11.52
N LEU A 48 -6.93 -3.15 -10.92
CA LEU A 48 -5.75 -4.04 -10.88
C LEU A 48 -6.04 -5.32 -10.11
N TRP A 49 -6.84 -5.23 -9.05
CA TRP A 49 -7.26 -6.38 -8.26
C TRP A 49 -8.26 -7.28 -8.99
N LEU A 50 -9.28 -6.71 -9.64
CA LEU A 50 -10.24 -7.46 -10.46
C LEU A 50 -9.55 -8.19 -11.60
N VAL A 51 -8.64 -7.51 -12.31
CA VAL A 51 -7.89 -8.10 -13.42
C VAL A 51 -6.94 -9.19 -12.91
N GLY A 52 -6.13 -8.89 -11.89
CA GLY A 52 -5.19 -9.86 -11.32
C GLY A 52 -5.90 -11.09 -10.76
N GLY A 53 -7.02 -10.87 -10.08
CA GLY A 53 -7.84 -11.94 -9.54
C GLY A 53 -8.57 -12.78 -10.60
N LEU A 54 -9.00 -12.16 -11.71
CA LEU A 54 -9.66 -12.87 -12.80
C LEU A 54 -8.64 -13.72 -13.56
N LEU A 55 -7.42 -13.20 -13.76
CA LEU A 55 -6.31 -13.94 -14.34
C LEU A 55 -5.90 -15.14 -13.48
N THR A 56 -5.84 -15.01 -12.15
CA THR A 56 -5.53 -16.14 -11.28
C THR A 56 -6.62 -17.20 -11.30
N MET A 57 -7.90 -16.81 -11.33
CA MET A 57 -9.01 -17.75 -11.51
C MET A 57 -8.99 -18.44 -12.88
N ALA A 58 -8.59 -17.72 -13.94
CA ALA A 58 -8.49 -18.27 -15.29
C ALA A 58 -7.31 -19.24 -15.48
N HIS A 59 -6.22 -19.07 -14.73
CA HIS A 59 -5.03 -19.92 -14.83
C HIS A 59 -4.99 -21.06 -13.80
N ALA A 60 -5.64 -20.93 -12.65
CA ALA A 60 -5.75 -21.99 -11.64
C ALA A 60 -7.10 -21.91 -10.91
N PRO A 61 -8.14 -22.63 -11.36
CA PRO A 61 -9.45 -22.63 -10.73
C PRO A 61 -9.45 -23.45 -9.44
N ASP A 62 -8.90 -22.88 -8.37
CA ASP A 62 -8.99 -23.46 -7.03
C ASP A 62 -10.29 -23.04 -6.33
N ALA A 63 -10.96 -24.01 -5.68
CA ALA A 63 -12.17 -23.78 -4.87
C ALA A 63 -11.95 -22.78 -3.70
N THR A 64 -10.69 -22.45 -3.39
CA THR A 64 -10.31 -21.46 -2.36
C THR A 64 -10.10 -20.05 -2.92
N SER A 65 -10.16 -19.87 -4.24
CA SER A 65 -9.89 -18.59 -4.91
C SER A 65 -10.90 -17.50 -4.52
N ALA A 66 -12.17 -17.87 -4.32
CA ALA A 66 -13.20 -16.95 -3.84
C ALA A 66 -12.92 -16.43 -2.41
N THR A 67 -12.45 -17.30 -1.51
CA THR A 67 -12.06 -16.91 -0.14
C THR A 67 -10.83 -16.01 -0.16
N ARG A 68 -9.83 -16.31 -1.01
CA ARG A 68 -8.64 -15.45 -1.19
C ARG A 68 -9.04 -14.06 -1.72
N TRP A 69 -10.03 -14.02 -2.61
CA TRP A 69 -10.60 -12.78 -3.11
C TRP A 69 -11.27 -11.97 -2.00
N LEU A 70 -12.23 -12.57 -1.28
CA LEU A 70 -12.90 -11.90 -0.15
C LEU A 70 -11.91 -11.42 0.91
N PHE A 71 -10.89 -12.22 1.22
CA PHE A 71 -9.86 -11.85 2.18
C PHE A 71 -9.02 -10.66 1.71
N SER A 72 -8.62 -10.63 0.44
CA SER A 72 -7.87 -9.51 -0.13
C SER A 72 -8.70 -8.21 -0.13
N LEU A 73 -10.00 -8.33 -0.43
CA LEU A 73 -10.94 -7.21 -0.34
C LEU A 73 -10.99 -6.67 1.10
N CYS A 74 -11.13 -7.57 2.08
CA CYS A 74 -11.07 -7.22 3.49
C CYS A 74 -9.77 -6.51 3.84
N MET A 75 -8.62 -6.98 3.36
CA MET A 75 -7.32 -6.34 3.60
C MET A 75 -7.21 -4.93 3.03
N ILE A 76 -7.84 -4.64 1.89
CA ILE A 76 -7.85 -3.29 1.29
C ILE A 76 -8.80 -2.36 2.06
N LEU A 77 -9.94 -2.87 2.53
CA LEU A 77 -10.93 -2.08 3.25
C LEU A 77 -10.59 -1.86 4.73
N LEU A 78 -9.88 -2.80 5.37
CA LEU A 78 -9.54 -2.73 6.80
C LEU A 78 -8.87 -1.41 7.19
N PRO A 79 -7.82 -0.92 6.48
CA PRO A 79 -7.17 0.34 6.81
C PRO A 79 -8.12 1.53 6.66
N ALA A 80 -9.02 1.51 5.66
CA ALA A 80 -9.99 2.57 5.47
C ALA A 80 -11.00 2.62 6.63
N ILE A 81 -11.53 1.47 7.05
CA ILE A 81 -12.50 1.37 8.15
C ILE A 81 -11.85 1.78 9.48
N VAL A 82 -10.66 1.25 9.78
CA VAL A 82 -9.93 1.55 11.03
C VAL A 82 -9.60 3.04 11.11
N THR A 83 -9.08 3.63 10.03
CA THR A 83 -8.76 5.07 10.01
C THR A 83 -10.00 5.94 10.06
N HIS A 84 -11.12 5.50 9.47
CA HIS A 84 -12.39 6.22 9.56
C HIS A 84 -12.95 6.21 10.99
N ALA A 85 -12.97 5.06 11.64
CA ALA A 85 -13.43 4.91 13.02
C ALA A 85 -12.59 5.74 14.01
N LEU A 86 -11.26 5.75 13.85
CA LEU A 86 -10.37 6.60 14.64
C LEU A 86 -10.56 8.09 14.35
N ALA A 87 -10.74 8.47 13.08
CA ALA A 87 -11.01 9.84 12.69
C ALA A 87 -12.35 10.34 13.25
N GLN A 88 -13.40 9.51 13.26
CA GLN A 88 -14.67 9.81 13.91
C GLN A 88 -14.51 9.98 15.42
N ARG A 89 -13.80 9.06 16.08
CA ARG A 89 -13.55 9.12 17.53
C ARG A 89 -12.76 10.38 17.95
N TRP A 90 -11.99 10.96 17.04
CA TRP A 90 -11.25 12.20 17.25
C TRP A 90 -11.95 13.45 16.70
N GLY A 91 -13.17 13.34 16.17
CA GLY A 91 -13.91 14.47 15.61
C GLY A 91 -13.29 15.05 14.32
N ARG A 92 -12.49 14.26 13.60
CA ARG A 92 -11.76 14.65 12.38
C ARG A 92 -12.24 13.92 11.12
N SER A 93 -13.46 13.37 11.15
CA SER A 93 -14.09 12.70 9.99
C SER A 93 -14.16 13.59 8.76
N ALA A 94 -14.34 14.90 8.93
CA ALA A 94 -14.35 15.86 7.84
C ALA A 94 -13.03 15.94 7.05
N LEU A 95 -11.89 15.52 7.62
CA LEU A 95 -10.59 15.50 6.95
C LEU A 95 -10.25 14.11 6.38
N TRP A 96 -11.06 13.11 6.69
CA TRP A 96 -10.77 11.71 6.39
C TRP A 96 -10.74 11.44 4.88
N CYS A 97 -11.68 12.00 4.11
CA CYS A 97 -11.74 11.79 2.65
C CYS A 97 -10.44 12.25 1.97
N ARG A 98 -9.95 13.45 2.33
CA ARG A 98 -8.67 13.94 1.82
C ARG A 98 -7.48 13.09 2.28
N TYR A 99 -7.49 12.67 3.55
CA TYR A 99 -6.44 11.80 4.11
C TYR A 99 -6.37 10.46 3.36
N ILE A 100 -7.49 9.75 3.19
CA ILE A 100 -7.51 8.41 2.61
C ILE A 100 -7.18 8.45 1.11
N ALA A 101 -7.67 9.46 0.39
CA ALA A 101 -7.32 9.69 -1.00
C ALA A 101 -5.81 9.95 -1.15
N ALA A 102 -5.24 10.83 -0.31
CA ALA A 102 -3.81 11.10 -0.32
C ALA A 102 -3.01 9.84 0.03
N ALA A 103 -3.38 9.11 1.08
CA ALA A 103 -2.70 7.90 1.52
C ALA A 103 -2.65 6.84 0.42
N TRP A 104 -3.78 6.55 -0.23
CA TRP A 104 -3.85 5.57 -1.32
C TRP A 104 -3.06 5.97 -2.55
N TRP A 105 -3.08 7.25 -2.91
CA TRP A 105 -2.27 7.73 -4.02
C TRP A 105 -0.78 7.68 -3.71
N THR A 106 -0.35 8.09 -2.51
CA THR A 106 1.06 8.01 -2.12
C THR A 106 1.56 6.60 -1.89
N ASP A 107 0.67 5.64 -1.63
CA ASP A 107 1.02 4.21 -1.48
C ASP A 107 1.73 3.69 -2.74
N TRP A 108 1.34 4.18 -3.92
CA TRP A 108 1.98 3.89 -5.19
C TRP A 108 3.44 4.37 -5.27
N LEU A 109 3.86 5.34 -4.46
CA LEU A 109 5.25 5.80 -4.46
C LEU A 109 6.21 4.75 -3.89
N SER A 110 5.75 3.91 -2.96
CA SER A 110 6.59 2.88 -2.35
C SER A 110 7.21 1.92 -3.38
N PRO A 111 6.44 1.28 -4.30
CA PRO A 111 7.03 0.44 -5.33
C PRO A 111 7.93 1.22 -6.30
N PHE A 112 7.64 2.48 -6.61
CA PHE A 112 8.54 3.31 -7.43
C PHE A 112 9.87 3.59 -6.73
N VAL A 113 9.86 3.84 -5.42
CA VAL A 113 11.08 4.02 -4.62
C VAL A 113 11.87 2.72 -4.58
N MET A 114 11.22 1.58 -4.33
CA MET A 114 11.88 0.26 -4.37
C MET A 114 12.50 -0.01 -5.74
N LEU A 115 11.78 0.28 -6.83
CA LEU A 115 12.29 0.14 -8.19
C LEU A 115 13.48 1.07 -8.45
N GLY A 116 13.43 2.31 -7.95
CA GLY A 116 14.54 3.25 -8.04
C GLY A 116 15.79 2.76 -7.30
N VAL A 117 15.63 2.20 -6.09
CA VAL A 117 16.73 1.58 -5.34
C VAL A 117 17.28 0.37 -6.08
N ALA A 118 16.41 -0.50 -6.59
CA ALA A 118 16.81 -1.67 -7.38
C ALA A 118 17.58 -1.27 -8.64
N LEU A 119 17.14 -0.21 -9.34
CA LEU A 119 17.82 0.31 -10.53
C LEU A 119 19.19 0.90 -10.20
N LEU A 120 19.30 1.69 -9.12
CA LEU A 120 20.58 2.23 -8.66
C LEU A 120 21.56 1.10 -8.29
N MET A 121 21.05 0.04 -7.67
CA MET A 121 21.83 -1.15 -7.36
C MET A 121 22.24 -1.90 -8.62
N ALA A 122 21.35 -2.05 -9.60
CA ALA A 122 21.65 -2.67 -10.90
C ALA A 122 22.79 -1.94 -11.64
N LEU A 123 22.81 -0.61 -11.56
CA LEU A 123 23.81 0.23 -12.23
C LEU A 123 25.14 0.30 -11.49
N GLY A 124 25.12 0.34 -10.15
CA GLY A 124 26.32 0.51 -9.33
C GLY A 124 26.98 -0.81 -8.91
N ALA A 125 26.18 -1.83 -8.64
CA ALA A 125 26.65 -3.13 -8.16
C ALA A 125 25.61 -4.23 -8.46
N PRO A 126 25.51 -4.69 -9.72
CA PRO A 126 24.48 -5.66 -10.13
C PRO A 126 24.57 -6.98 -9.36
N ALA A 127 25.78 -7.38 -8.94
CA ALA A 127 25.99 -8.57 -8.12
C ALA A 127 25.29 -8.52 -6.76
N LEU A 128 25.00 -7.33 -6.21
CA LEU A 128 24.27 -7.22 -4.94
C LEU A 128 22.80 -7.61 -5.08
N LEU A 129 22.19 -7.49 -6.27
CA LEU A 129 20.76 -7.80 -6.47
C LEU A 129 20.43 -9.27 -6.21
N GLU A 130 21.36 -10.18 -6.53
CA GLU A 130 21.19 -11.62 -6.33
C GLU A 130 21.52 -12.06 -4.91
N THR A 131 22.07 -11.17 -4.09
CA THR A 131 22.41 -11.49 -2.69
C THR A 131 21.23 -11.24 -1.76
N THR A 132 21.17 -12.02 -0.68
CA THR A 132 20.24 -11.79 0.44
C THR A 132 20.33 -10.36 0.98
N TYR A 133 21.53 -9.75 0.96
CA TYR A 133 21.76 -8.38 1.39
C TYR A 133 21.07 -7.34 0.46
N GLY A 134 21.10 -7.53 -0.86
CA GLY A 134 20.38 -6.66 -1.79
C GLY A 134 18.87 -6.69 -1.57
N GLY A 135 18.32 -7.89 -1.38
CA GLY A 135 16.92 -8.08 -1.00
C GLY A 135 16.56 -7.39 0.32
N LEU A 136 17.40 -7.55 1.35
CA LEU A 136 17.22 -6.88 2.66
C LEU A 136 17.26 -5.35 2.54
N ILE A 137 18.17 -4.80 1.74
CA ILE A 137 18.27 -3.34 1.55
C ILE A 137 17.02 -2.80 0.85
N ILE A 138 16.60 -3.43 -0.26
CA ILE A 138 15.43 -2.98 -1.03
C ILE A 138 14.16 -3.05 -0.17
N ASN A 139 13.94 -4.17 0.52
CA ASN A 139 12.78 -4.34 1.40
C ASN A 139 12.86 -3.44 2.63
N GLY A 140 14.04 -3.28 3.24
CA GLY A 140 14.25 -2.42 4.40
C GLY A 140 13.98 -0.94 4.09
N VAL A 141 14.50 -0.45 2.96
CA VAL A 141 14.25 0.92 2.50
C VAL A 141 12.77 1.11 2.14
N GLY A 142 12.17 0.16 1.41
CA GLY A 142 10.74 0.20 1.08
C GLY A 142 9.84 0.22 2.32
N PHE A 143 10.15 -0.61 3.31
CA PHE A 143 9.42 -0.67 4.57
C PHE A 143 9.57 0.61 5.40
N ALA A 144 10.81 1.10 5.57
CA ALA A 144 11.07 2.33 6.29
C ALA A 144 10.39 3.54 5.64
N TYR A 145 10.43 3.62 4.30
CA TYR A 145 9.76 4.68 3.54
C TYR A 145 8.24 4.60 3.69
N SER A 146 7.67 3.40 3.58
CA SER A 146 6.23 3.17 3.76
C SER A 146 5.78 3.57 5.15
N LEU A 147 6.49 3.14 6.20
CA LEU A 147 6.17 3.46 7.59
C LEU A 147 6.24 4.97 7.85
N TRP A 148 7.30 5.62 7.36
CA TRP A 148 7.45 7.07 7.46
C TRP A 148 6.32 7.80 6.73
N MET A 149 5.97 7.37 5.52
CA MET A 149 4.90 7.96 4.73
C MET A 149 3.55 7.82 5.43
N THR A 150 3.20 6.63 5.90
CA THR A 150 1.93 6.38 6.59
C THR A 150 1.82 7.25 7.85
N TRP A 151 2.89 7.35 8.62
CA TRP A 151 2.94 8.22 9.81
C TRP A 151 2.82 9.70 9.46
N PHE A 152 3.57 10.17 8.46
CA PHE A 152 3.55 11.56 8.02
C PHE A 152 2.17 11.97 7.50
N ILE A 153 1.55 11.15 6.65
CA ILE A 153 0.23 11.43 6.08
C ILE A 153 -0.85 11.35 7.15
N ALA A 154 -0.79 10.40 8.09
CA ALA A 154 -1.72 10.36 9.22
C ALA A 154 -1.63 11.63 10.07
N ARG A 155 -0.40 12.09 10.35
CA ARG A 155 -0.15 13.31 11.13
C ARG A 155 -0.68 14.55 10.42
N VAL A 156 -0.32 14.76 9.17
CA VAL A 156 -0.65 15.99 8.43
C VAL A 156 -2.08 15.95 7.87
N GLY A 157 -2.53 14.79 7.37
CA GLY A 157 -3.85 14.60 6.74
C GLY A 157 -5.01 14.76 7.72
N LEU A 158 -4.92 14.16 8.90
CA LEU A 158 -5.94 14.28 9.96
C LEU A 158 -5.62 15.40 10.96
N ALA A 159 -4.50 16.12 10.77
CA ALA A 159 -3.97 17.15 11.65
C ALA A 159 -3.89 16.68 13.12
N LEU A 160 -3.27 15.50 13.31
CA LEU A 160 -3.08 14.81 14.59
C LEU A 160 -1.72 15.15 15.21
N GLY A 161 -1.63 15.07 16.54
CA GLY A 161 -0.35 15.09 17.25
C GLY A 161 0.47 13.81 16.95
N GLY A 162 1.80 13.90 17.02
CA GLY A 162 2.71 12.80 16.63
C GLY A 162 2.43 11.45 17.31
N GLY A 163 2.04 11.47 18.59
CA GLY A 163 1.66 10.25 19.32
C GLY A 163 0.34 9.63 18.83
N ARG A 164 -0.67 10.44 18.48
CA ARG A 164 -1.94 9.93 17.93
C ARG A 164 -1.77 9.37 16.52
N ALA A 165 -0.90 9.98 15.71
CA ALA A 165 -0.51 9.42 14.41
C ALA A 165 0.18 8.06 14.58
N MET A 166 1.10 7.93 15.56
CA MET A 166 1.74 6.65 15.88
C MET A 166 0.72 5.58 16.30
N LEU A 167 -0.26 5.94 17.14
CA LEU A 167 -1.35 5.04 17.53
C LEU A 167 -2.20 4.59 16.33
N LEU A 168 -2.49 5.50 15.38
CA LEU A 168 -3.23 5.15 14.17
C LEU A 168 -2.43 4.18 13.30
N VAL A 169 -1.14 4.45 13.07
CA VAL A 169 -0.26 3.56 12.32
C VAL A 169 -0.16 2.20 13.01
N GLY A 170 0.05 2.18 14.32
CA GLY A 170 0.08 0.97 15.13
C GLY A 170 -1.22 0.18 15.07
N ALA A 171 -2.38 0.85 15.10
CA ALA A 171 -3.68 0.20 14.99
C ALA A 171 -3.90 -0.42 13.60
N VAL A 172 -3.50 0.28 12.53
CA VAL A 172 -3.58 -0.25 11.17
C VAL A 172 -2.65 -1.46 11.02
N LEU A 173 -1.40 -1.35 11.45
CA LEU A 173 -0.45 -2.46 11.43
C LEU A 173 -0.95 -3.65 12.24
N LEU A 174 -1.41 -3.41 13.48
CA LEU A 174 -1.94 -4.46 14.34
C LEU A 174 -3.13 -5.16 13.67
N SER A 175 -4.06 -4.40 13.11
CA SER A 175 -5.23 -4.95 12.42
C SER A 175 -4.82 -5.80 11.20
N LEU A 176 -3.85 -5.34 10.42
CA LEU A 176 -3.30 -6.11 9.30
C LEU A 176 -2.57 -7.37 9.76
N THR A 177 -1.78 -7.30 10.84
CA THR A 177 -1.09 -8.47 11.40
C THR A 177 -2.05 -9.49 12.01
N LEU A 178 -3.10 -9.04 12.68
CA LEU A 178 -4.16 -9.91 13.21
C LEU A 178 -4.89 -10.59 12.05
N LEU A 179 -5.26 -9.83 11.02
CA LEU A 179 -5.92 -10.38 9.85
C LEU A 179 -5.03 -11.40 9.13
N ALA A 180 -3.74 -11.10 8.97
CA ALA A 180 -2.74 -12.01 8.41
C ALA A 180 -2.54 -13.28 9.28
N GLY A 181 -2.52 -13.12 10.61
CA GLY A 181 -2.44 -14.23 11.55
C GLY A 181 -3.69 -15.13 11.51
N ILE A 182 -4.87 -14.54 11.35
CA ILE A 182 -6.13 -15.29 11.16
C ILE A 182 -6.07 -16.10 9.87
N THR A 183 -5.50 -15.58 8.78
CA THR A 183 -5.28 -16.39 7.57
C THR A 183 -4.27 -17.50 7.72
N ALA A 184 -3.23 -17.32 8.52
CA ALA A 184 -2.29 -18.40 8.80
C ALA A 184 -2.98 -19.55 9.57
N LEU A 185 -4.09 -19.28 10.25
CA LEU A 185 -4.90 -20.25 10.99
C LEU A 185 -6.05 -20.85 10.15
N LEU A 186 -6.44 -20.25 9.02
CA LEU A 186 -7.47 -20.79 8.13
C LEU A 186 -6.85 -21.76 7.11
N PRO A 187 -7.26 -23.04 7.07
CA PRO A 187 -6.84 -23.98 6.04
C PRO A 187 -7.49 -23.62 4.68
N PRO A 188 -6.79 -23.77 3.54
CA PRO A 188 -5.50 -24.43 3.37
C PRO A 188 -4.35 -23.42 3.27
N HIS A 189 -3.30 -23.67 4.07
CA HIS A 189 -1.92 -23.17 4.00
C HIS A 189 -1.64 -22.02 3.02
N TYR A 190 -2.14 -20.81 3.31
CA TYR A 190 -1.62 -19.62 2.66
C TYR A 190 -0.31 -19.24 3.36
N MET A 191 0.79 -19.85 2.92
CA MET A 191 2.14 -19.38 3.21
C MET A 191 2.60 -18.51 2.04
N PRO A 192 2.36 -17.18 2.04
CA PRO A 192 2.77 -16.29 0.95
C PRO A 192 4.28 -16.34 0.66
N TRP A 193 5.09 -16.83 1.60
CA TRP A 193 6.53 -17.04 1.45
C TRP A 193 6.91 -18.27 0.61
N HIS A 194 6.07 -19.31 0.56
CA HIS A 194 6.39 -20.56 -0.14
C HIS A 194 6.20 -20.42 -1.66
N ASP A 195 5.14 -19.73 -2.09
CA ASP A 195 4.88 -19.47 -3.52
C ASP A 195 5.89 -18.47 -4.12
N PHE A 196 6.42 -17.55 -3.31
CA PHE A 196 7.48 -16.62 -3.75
C PHE A 196 8.85 -17.31 -3.93
N MET A 197 9.13 -18.40 -3.21
CA MET A 197 10.37 -19.18 -3.35
C MET A 197 10.25 -20.32 -4.37
N ALA A 198 9.03 -20.70 -4.76
CA ALA A 198 8.76 -21.65 -5.84
C ALA A 198 8.93 -20.98 -7.22
N LEU A 199 10.15 -20.56 -7.54
CA LEU A 199 10.53 -20.25 -8.92
C LEU A 199 10.39 -21.53 -9.77
N PRO A 200 9.79 -21.46 -10.98
CA PRO A 200 9.58 -22.61 -11.88
C PRO A 200 10.87 -23.13 -12.54
N GLY A 201 11.95 -23.28 -11.78
CA GLY A 201 13.26 -23.75 -12.27
C GLY A 201 14.07 -24.59 -11.28
N ALA A 202 13.60 -24.82 -10.05
CA ALA A 202 14.38 -25.51 -9.00
C ALA A 202 14.05 -27.00 -8.81
N SER A 203 13.28 -27.62 -9.71
CA SER A 203 12.98 -29.06 -9.65
C SER A 203 13.26 -29.75 -10.99
N SER A 204 14.54 -29.89 -11.32
CA SER A 204 15.02 -30.87 -12.29
C SER A 204 16.10 -31.74 -11.64
N ALA A 205 15.66 -32.78 -10.94
CA ALA A 205 16.47 -33.95 -10.65
C ALA A 205 15.58 -35.19 -10.68
N PRO A 206 15.68 -36.05 -11.71
CA PRO A 206 15.02 -37.35 -11.71
C PRO A 206 15.80 -38.30 -10.80
N HIS A 207 15.13 -38.88 -9.81
CA HIS A 207 15.64 -40.07 -9.14
C HIS A 207 15.37 -41.29 -10.03
N HIS A 208 16.46 -42.00 -10.35
CA HIS A 208 16.49 -43.34 -10.93
C HIS A 208 15.74 -44.36 -10.08
#